data_AF-A0A9Q2XK29-F1
#
_entry.id   AF-A0A9Q2XK29-F1
#
_cell.length_a   1.000
_cell.length_b   1.000
_cell.length_c   1.000
_cell.angle_alpha   90.00
_cell.angle_beta   90.00
_cell.angle_gamma   90.00
#
_symmetry.space_group_name_H-M   'P 1'
#
loop_
_entity.id
_entity.type
_entity.pdbx_description
1 polymer ?
#
loop_
_entity_poly.entity_id
_entity_poly.type
_entity_poly.pdbx_seq_one_letter_code
_entity_poly.pdbx_strand_id
1 'polypeptide(L)'
;MSHAVARLRAERLARSVKPFVARGSRAPRCPRCRVIPDYCLCAWRPQVQAHSAMCLLMHDTEPMKPTNTGWLIADVIGDTTAFAWERKTVDVQLQALLDDPQWQPYIVFPGEFVAPERVVSDVAPAPGKRPLFILLDATWPEARKMFRKSPYLERFPVLNLQPEQISRYKLRRSKRDDHFCTAEVAAMCLELAADQQAAQALDAYLDVFSCHYLSAKHKLALDEQDAVHQRLQTFL
;
A
#
# COMPACT_ATOMS: atom_id res chain seq x y z
N MET A 1 -4.60 -4.11 -18.51
CA MET A 1 -4.40 -5.25 -17.57
C MET A 1 -4.80 -4.81 -16.16
N SER A 2 -5.37 -5.69 -15.33
CA SER A 2 -5.67 -5.37 -13.93
C SER A 2 -4.40 -5.48 -13.07
N HIS A 3 -4.14 -4.51 -12.19
CA HIS A 3 -2.98 -4.52 -11.29
C HIS A 3 -3.04 -5.65 -10.24
N ALA A 4 -1.96 -5.84 -9.48
CA ALA A 4 -1.79 -6.99 -8.58
C ALA A 4 -2.92 -7.16 -7.54
N VAL A 5 -3.29 -6.10 -6.82
CA VAL A 5 -4.37 -6.16 -5.81
C VAL A 5 -5.73 -6.51 -6.42
N ALA A 6 -6.02 -6.04 -7.64
CA ALA A 6 -7.26 -6.38 -8.33
C ALA A 6 -7.31 -7.87 -8.71
N ARG A 7 -6.18 -8.46 -9.12
CA ARG A 7 -6.05 -9.90 -9.36
C ARG A 7 -6.25 -10.71 -8.08
N LEU A 8 -5.56 -10.34 -7.01
CA LEU A 8 -5.69 -11.00 -5.70
C LEU A 8 -7.13 -10.96 -5.19
N ARG A 9 -7.81 -9.82 -5.36
CA ARG A 9 -9.22 -9.69 -5.02
C ARG A 9 -10.11 -10.62 -5.85
N ALA A 10 -9.88 -10.71 -7.16
CA ALA A 10 -10.64 -11.58 -8.05
C ALA A 10 -10.48 -13.06 -7.66
N GLU A 11 -9.25 -13.49 -7.34
CA GLU A 11 -8.96 -14.83 -6.84
C GLU A 11 -9.68 -15.09 -5.50
N ARG A 12 -9.65 -14.12 -4.58
CA ARG A 12 -10.32 -14.25 -3.28
C ARG A 12 -11.84 -14.34 -3.41
N LEU A 13 -12.42 -13.61 -4.36
CA LEU A 13 -13.84 -13.70 -4.71
C LEU A 13 -14.19 -15.08 -5.29
N ALA A 14 -13.37 -15.60 -6.20
CA ALA A 14 -13.59 -16.91 -6.82
C ALA A 14 -13.55 -18.05 -5.79
N ARG A 15 -12.74 -17.93 -4.74
CA ARG A 15 -12.69 -18.88 -3.61
C ARG A 15 -13.84 -18.70 -2.61
N SER A 16 -14.62 -17.63 -2.69
CA SER A 16 -15.63 -17.30 -1.68
C SER A 16 -16.92 -18.07 -1.88
N VAL A 17 -17.21 -19.01 -0.97
CA VAL A 17 -18.49 -19.75 -0.92
C VAL A 17 -19.65 -18.96 -0.30
N LYS A 18 -19.38 -17.81 0.33
CA LYS A 18 -20.38 -16.90 0.90
C LYS A 18 -20.15 -15.46 0.43
N PRO A 19 -21.20 -14.64 0.26
CA PRO A 19 -21.04 -13.22 -0.04
C PRO A 19 -20.26 -12.52 1.08
N PHE A 20 -19.26 -11.72 0.71
CA PHE A 20 -18.52 -10.90 1.66
C PHE A 20 -19.37 -9.69 2.07
N VAL A 21 -19.71 -9.58 3.37
CA VAL A 21 -20.52 -8.49 3.92
C VAL A 21 -19.67 -7.65 4.88
N ALA A 22 -18.85 -6.73 4.34
CA ALA A 22 -18.25 -5.66 5.14
C ALA A 22 -19.16 -4.43 5.20
N ARG A 23 -18.96 -3.55 6.19
CA ARG A 23 -19.63 -2.24 6.24
C ARG A 23 -19.32 -1.47 4.95
N GLY A 24 -20.36 -1.01 4.25
CA GLY A 24 -20.22 -0.32 2.94
C GLY A 24 -19.96 -1.23 1.72
N SER A 25 -20.06 -2.56 1.87
CA SER A 25 -19.89 -3.53 0.76
C SER A 25 -21.09 -3.63 -0.19
N ARG A 26 -22.27 -3.16 0.22
CA ARG A 26 -23.53 -3.27 -0.55
C ARG A 26 -23.69 -2.22 -1.65
N ALA A 27 -23.00 -1.09 -1.56
CA ALA A 27 -23.07 -0.06 -2.59
C ALA A 27 -22.29 -0.52 -3.84
N PRO A 28 -22.84 -0.35 -5.05
CA PRO A 28 -22.08 -0.59 -6.28
C PRO A 28 -20.84 0.31 -6.29
N ARG A 29 -19.73 -0.24 -6.79
CA ARG A 29 -18.43 0.43 -6.80
C ARG A 29 -17.79 0.28 -8.16
N CYS A 30 -17.04 1.29 -8.56
CA CYS A 30 -16.21 1.24 -9.74
C CYS A 30 -15.28 0.01 -9.67
N PRO A 31 -15.22 -0.85 -10.70
CA PRO A 31 -14.38 -2.04 -10.69
C PRO A 31 -12.88 -1.70 -10.68
N ARG A 32 -12.53 -0.46 -11.06
CA ARG A 32 -11.16 0.04 -11.13
C ARG A 32 -10.73 0.77 -9.86
N CYS A 33 -11.37 1.88 -9.47
CA CYS A 33 -10.95 2.68 -8.30
C CYS A 33 -11.67 2.34 -6.99
N ARG A 34 -12.68 1.46 -7.02
CA ARG A 34 -13.40 0.97 -5.83
C ARG A 34 -14.23 2.01 -5.07
N VAL A 35 -14.29 3.25 -5.55
CA VAL A 35 -15.22 4.30 -5.07
C VAL A 35 -16.58 4.18 -5.77
N ILE A 36 -17.62 4.83 -5.23
CA ILE A 36 -18.95 4.92 -5.84
C ILE A 36 -18.83 5.52 -7.25
N PRO A 37 -19.55 5.02 -8.27
CA PRO A 37 -19.42 5.49 -9.66
C PRO A 37 -19.49 7.00 -9.86
N ASP A 38 -20.41 7.69 -9.19
CA ASP A 38 -20.57 9.15 -9.29
C ASP A 38 -19.40 9.95 -8.69
N TYR A 39 -18.54 9.26 -7.93
CA TYR A 39 -17.34 9.79 -7.28
C TYR A 39 -16.08 9.07 -7.81
N CYS A 40 -16.13 8.54 -9.02
CA CYS A 40 -15.04 7.78 -9.60
C CYS A 40 -13.78 8.66 -9.74
N LEU A 41 -12.63 8.14 -9.31
CA LEU A 41 -11.34 8.81 -9.46
C LEU A 41 -10.42 8.18 -10.51
N CYS A 42 -10.97 7.38 -11.44
CA CYS A 42 -10.14 6.66 -12.43
C CYS A 42 -9.43 7.58 -13.42
N ALA A 43 -10.00 8.76 -13.71
CA ALA A 43 -9.37 9.77 -14.56
C ALA A 43 -8.16 10.43 -13.87
N TRP A 44 -8.08 10.31 -12.54
CA TRP A 44 -7.07 10.92 -11.69
C TRP A 44 -5.92 9.96 -11.35
N ARG A 45 -5.76 8.86 -12.09
CA ARG A 45 -4.67 7.92 -11.84
C ARG A 45 -3.34 8.52 -12.30
N PRO A 46 -2.36 8.73 -11.41
CA PRO A 46 -1.09 9.30 -11.80
C PRO A 46 -0.26 8.32 -12.63
N GLN A 47 0.61 8.86 -13.48
CA GLN A 47 1.57 8.15 -14.31
C GLN A 47 2.98 8.53 -13.88
N VAL A 48 3.58 7.70 -13.05
CA VAL A 48 4.94 7.91 -12.53
C VAL A 48 5.74 6.62 -12.58
N GLN A 49 7.05 6.76 -12.62
CA GLN A 49 7.97 5.65 -12.49
C GLN A 49 8.54 5.63 -11.07
N ALA A 50 8.84 4.42 -10.59
CA ALA A 50 9.53 4.19 -9.33
C ALA A 50 10.65 3.18 -9.56
N HIS A 51 11.81 3.47 -8.99
CA HIS A 51 12.91 2.50 -8.94
C HIS A 51 12.61 1.40 -7.91
N SER A 52 11.91 1.70 -6.83
CA SER A 52 11.48 0.71 -5.84
C SER A 52 10.27 -0.11 -6.29
N ALA A 53 10.20 -1.35 -5.79
CA ALA A 53 9.06 -2.24 -5.93
C ALA A 53 8.30 -2.42 -4.62
N MET A 54 7.06 -2.88 -4.72
CA MET A 54 6.16 -3.11 -3.59
C MET A 54 5.67 -4.56 -3.57
N CYS A 55 5.79 -5.21 -2.42
CA CYS A 55 5.20 -6.52 -2.15
C CYS A 55 4.14 -6.39 -1.06
N LEU A 56 2.88 -6.43 -1.45
CA LEU A 56 1.75 -6.35 -0.53
C LEU A 56 1.37 -7.76 -0.06
N LEU A 57 1.71 -8.08 1.18
CA LEU A 57 1.29 -9.33 1.81
C LEU A 57 0.01 -9.05 2.61
N MET A 58 -1.13 -9.49 2.10
CA MET A 58 -2.45 -9.05 2.55
C MET A 58 -3.15 -10.09 3.40
N HIS A 59 -3.75 -9.69 4.53
CA HIS A 59 -4.64 -10.58 5.27
C HIS A 59 -5.90 -10.94 4.46
N ASP A 60 -6.50 -12.10 4.72
CA ASP A 60 -7.55 -12.72 3.87
C ASP A 60 -8.68 -11.78 3.44
N THR A 61 -9.16 -10.93 4.35
CA THR A 61 -10.28 -10.00 4.08
C THR A 61 -9.85 -8.67 3.50
N GLU A 62 -8.55 -8.35 3.54
CA GLU A 62 -8.02 -7.03 3.21
C GLU A 62 -8.28 -6.63 1.75
N PRO A 63 -8.05 -7.48 0.72
CA PRO A 63 -8.36 -7.13 -0.68
C PRO A 63 -9.85 -6.84 -0.93
N MET A 64 -10.72 -7.28 -0.02
CA MET A 64 -12.17 -7.10 -0.13
C MET A 64 -12.64 -5.76 0.42
N LYS A 65 -11.86 -5.10 1.29
CA LYS A 65 -12.22 -3.84 1.93
C LYS A 65 -12.26 -2.69 0.89
N PRO A 66 -13.34 -1.90 0.82
CA PRO A 66 -13.39 -0.76 -0.09
C PRO A 66 -12.42 0.37 0.27
N THR A 67 -11.97 0.41 1.52
CA THR A 67 -11.03 1.40 2.06
C THR A 67 -9.58 0.90 2.04
N ASN A 68 -9.31 -0.25 1.41
CA ASN A 68 -7.95 -0.77 1.31
C ASN A 68 -7.09 0.18 0.48
N THR A 69 -6.10 0.82 1.10
CA THR A 69 -5.21 1.77 0.42
C THR A 69 -4.03 1.08 -0.28
N GLY A 70 -3.80 -0.22 -0.04
CA GLY A 70 -2.91 -1.04 -0.86
C GLY A 70 -3.29 -1.06 -2.35
N TRP A 71 -4.58 -0.89 -2.64
CA TRP A 71 -5.09 -0.68 -4.00
C TRP A 71 -4.45 0.53 -4.69
N LEU A 72 -4.27 1.64 -3.97
CA LEU A 72 -3.68 2.86 -4.51
C LEU A 72 -2.20 2.66 -4.83
N ILE A 73 -1.47 1.92 -4.00
CA ILE A 73 -0.06 1.56 -4.27
C ILE A 73 0.04 0.84 -5.61
N ALA A 74 -0.82 -0.14 -5.85
CA ALA A 74 -0.82 -0.92 -7.10
C ALA A 74 -1.35 -0.15 -8.33
N ASP A 75 -2.04 0.97 -8.12
CA ASP A 75 -2.40 1.90 -9.19
C ASP A 75 -1.21 2.79 -9.60
N VAL A 76 -0.35 3.19 -8.65
CA VAL A 76 0.75 4.15 -8.85
C VAL A 76 2.08 3.49 -9.16
N ILE A 77 2.41 2.39 -8.48
CA ILE A 77 3.72 1.72 -8.57
C ILE A 77 3.61 0.50 -9.47
N GLY A 78 4.23 0.57 -10.65
CA GLY A 78 4.16 -0.48 -11.68
C GLY A 78 4.67 -1.84 -11.19
N ASP A 79 5.81 -1.84 -10.49
CA ASP A 79 6.42 -3.04 -9.89
C ASP A 79 5.77 -3.38 -8.53
N THR A 80 4.44 -3.47 -8.51
CA THR A 80 3.68 -3.94 -7.34
C THR A 80 3.22 -5.38 -7.53
N THR A 81 3.50 -6.21 -6.53
CA THR A 81 2.96 -7.55 -6.37
C THR A 81 2.07 -7.61 -5.13
N ALA A 82 1.11 -8.55 -5.11
CA ALA A 82 0.20 -8.72 -3.99
C ALA A 82 -0.10 -10.20 -3.79
N PHE A 83 0.02 -10.67 -2.55
CA PHE A 83 -0.18 -12.07 -2.17
C PHE A 83 -1.13 -12.17 -0.97
N ALA A 84 -1.98 -13.19 -0.97
CA ALA A 84 -2.74 -13.54 0.23
C ALA A 84 -1.78 -14.15 1.25
N TRP A 85 -1.85 -13.69 2.50
CA TRP A 85 -1.10 -14.27 3.58
C TRP A 85 -1.80 -15.53 4.12
N GLU A 86 -1.06 -16.64 4.13
CA GLU A 86 -1.47 -17.87 4.77
C GLU A 86 -0.43 -18.29 5.83
N ARG A 87 -0.91 -18.75 6.99
CA ARG A 87 -0.03 -19.10 8.12
C ARG A 87 0.83 -20.34 7.87
N LYS A 88 0.33 -21.30 7.07
CA LYS A 88 0.91 -22.64 6.95
C LYS A 88 1.66 -22.85 5.63
N THR A 89 1.41 -22.00 4.66
CA THR A 89 1.71 -22.19 3.25
C THR A 89 2.23 -20.87 2.72
N VAL A 90 3.37 -20.92 2.03
CA VAL A 90 3.96 -19.75 1.37
C VAL A 90 3.69 -19.90 -0.12
N ASP A 91 3.19 -18.84 -0.75
CA ASP A 91 2.99 -18.82 -2.19
C ASP A 91 4.33 -18.97 -2.91
N VAL A 92 4.40 -19.88 -3.88
CA VAL A 92 5.62 -20.14 -4.66
C VAL A 92 6.08 -18.90 -5.44
N GLN A 93 5.15 -18.06 -5.88
CA GLN A 93 5.46 -16.81 -6.57
C GLN A 93 5.97 -15.74 -5.60
N LEU A 94 5.49 -15.72 -4.35
CA LEU A 94 6.05 -14.87 -3.30
C LEU A 94 7.50 -15.29 -3.00
N GLN A 95 7.76 -16.59 -2.86
CA GLN A 95 9.12 -17.07 -2.63
C GLN A 95 10.05 -16.70 -3.80
N ALA A 96 9.61 -16.90 -5.04
CA ALA A 96 10.37 -16.54 -6.24
C ALA A 96 10.68 -15.03 -6.29
N LEU A 97 9.72 -14.16 -5.96
CA LEU A 97 9.95 -12.72 -5.87
C LEU A 97 10.99 -12.36 -4.81
N LEU A 98 10.89 -12.98 -3.63
CA LEU A 98 11.78 -12.73 -2.49
C LEU A 98 13.21 -13.21 -2.73
N ASP A 99 13.41 -14.19 -3.62
CA ASP A 99 14.71 -14.75 -4.00
C ASP A 99 15.29 -14.14 -5.29
N ASP A 100 14.53 -13.31 -6.00
CA ASP A 100 14.98 -12.71 -7.25
C ASP A 100 16.18 -11.77 -6.99
N PRO A 101 17.33 -12.01 -7.67
CA PRO A 101 18.57 -11.28 -7.41
C PRO A 101 18.48 -9.78 -7.71
N GLN A 102 17.51 -9.32 -8.50
CA GLN A 102 17.34 -7.90 -8.79
C GLN A 102 16.86 -7.11 -7.56
N TRP A 103 16.24 -7.78 -6.58
CA TRP A 103 15.62 -7.13 -5.44
C TRP A 103 16.51 -7.18 -4.19
N GLN A 104 16.43 -6.11 -3.40
CA GLN A 104 16.84 -6.05 -2.01
C GLN A 104 15.57 -5.92 -1.15
N PRO A 105 15.09 -7.01 -0.54
CA PRO A 105 13.86 -6.95 0.23
C PRO A 105 14.05 -6.28 1.61
N TYR A 106 13.06 -5.47 1.99
CA TYR A 106 12.94 -4.84 3.30
C TYR A 106 11.54 -5.11 3.85
N ILE A 107 11.43 -5.70 5.04
CA ILE A 107 10.12 -5.78 5.72
C ILE A 107 9.88 -4.50 6.48
N VAL A 108 8.78 -3.80 6.17
CA VAL A 108 8.47 -2.53 6.83
C VAL A 108 7.65 -2.81 8.07
N PHE A 109 8.25 -2.61 9.24
CA PHE A 109 7.63 -2.91 10.52
C PHE A 109 8.32 -2.14 11.67
N PRO A 110 7.62 -1.82 12.77
CA PRO A 110 8.26 -1.13 13.89
C PRO A 110 9.40 -1.94 14.51
N GLY A 111 10.55 -1.29 14.67
CA GLY A 111 11.79 -1.89 15.16
C GLY A 111 11.71 -2.40 16.61
N GLU A 112 10.79 -1.87 17.42
CA GLU A 112 10.59 -2.28 18.82
C GLU A 112 10.17 -3.75 18.99
N PHE A 113 9.70 -4.40 17.92
CA PHE A 113 9.28 -5.80 17.94
C PHE A 113 10.35 -6.79 17.48
N VAL A 114 11.57 -6.33 17.20
CA VAL A 114 12.63 -7.15 16.57
C VAL A 114 13.98 -6.93 17.23
N ALA A 115 14.90 -7.89 17.04
CA ALA A 115 16.27 -7.77 17.52
C ALA A 115 16.97 -6.56 16.87
N PRO A 116 17.77 -5.77 17.61
CA PRO A 116 18.41 -4.55 17.10
C PRO A 116 19.22 -4.75 15.82
N GLU A 117 19.99 -5.85 15.73
CA GLU A 117 20.77 -6.22 14.54
C GLU A 117 19.96 -6.41 13.25
N ARG A 118 18.64 -6.61 13.33
CA ARG A 118 17.77 -6.69 12.14
C ARG A 118 17.20 -5.34 11.72
N VAL A 119 17.26 -4.32 12.58
CA VAL A 119 16.62 -3.03 12.34
C VAL A 119 17.52 -2.17 11.47
N VAL A 120 16.95 -1.63 10.39
CA VAL A 120 17.58 -0.61 9.54
C VAL A 120 16.70 0.62 9.47
N SER A 121 17.31 1.79 9.30
CA SER A 121 16.60 3.08 9.19
C SER A 121 16.73 3.74 7.82
N ASP A 122 17.66 3.24 7.02
CA ASP A 122 18.01 3.77 5.69
C ASP A 122 17.82 2.69 4.63
N VAL A 123 17.47 3.14 3.42
CA VAL A 123 17.31 2.26 2.26
C VAL A 123 18.58 2.36 1.41
N ALA A 124 19.50 1.42 1.63
CA ALA A 124 20.77 1.32 0.92
C ALA A 124 20.87 -0.03 0.21
N PRO A 125 20.28 -0.19 -0.99
CA PRO A 125 20.39 -1.42 -1.76
C PRO A 125 21.84 -1.65 -2.21
N ALA A 126 22.27 -2.91 -2.26
CA ALA A 126 23.57 -3.26 -2.82
C ALA A 126 23.66 -2.88 -4.32
N PRO A 127 24.87 -2.65 -4.88
CA PRO A 127 25.04 -2.33 -6.29
C PRO A 127 24.31 -3.33 -7.21
N GLY A 128 23.54 -2.80 -8.17
CA GLY A 128 22.77 -3.61 -9.12
C GLY A 128 21.42 -4.11 -8.58
N LYS A 129 21.07 -3.82 -7.32
CA LYS A 129 19.77 -4.16 -6.73
C LYS A 129 18.85 -2.96 -6.61
N ARG A 130 17.55 -3.24 -6.63
CA ARG A 130 16.45 -2.29 -6.41
C ARG A 130 15.75 -2.59 -5.08
N PRO A 131 15.29 -1.59 -4.31
CA PRO A 131 14.52 -1.86 -3.09
C PRO A 131 13.21 -2.59 -3.39
N LEU A 132 12.88 -3.59 -2.58
CA LEU A 132 11.57 -4.24 -2.57
C LEU A 132 10.97 -4.10 -1.17
N PHE A 133 9.93 -3.27 -1.02
CA PHE A 133 9.28 -3.07 0.27
C PHE A 133 8.16 -4.09 0.48
N ILE A 134 8.30 -4.91 1.52
CA ILE A 134 7.30 -5.88 1.94
C ILE A 134 6.40 -5.21 2.99
N LEU A 135 5.16 -4.93 2.59
CA LEU A 135 4.15 -4.30 3.45
C LEU A 135 3.13 -5.35 3.89
N LEU A 136 2.91 -5.43 5.21
CA LEU A 136 1.88 -6.29 5.79
C LEU A 136 0.55 -5.53 5.82
N ASP A 137 -0.31 -5.80 4.85
CA ASP A 137 -1.58 -5.09 4.70
C ASP A 137 -2.68 -5.80 5.48
N ALA A 138 -2.96 -5.28 6.67
CA ALA A 138 -3.95 -5.82 7.59
C ALA A 138 -4.28 -4.80 8.68
N THR A 139 -5.22 -5.14 9.57
CA THR A 139 -5.34 -4.40 10.83
C THR A 139 -4.08 -4.60 11.69
N TRP A 140 -3.80 -3.67 12.62
CA TRP A 140 -2.59 -3.76 13.43
C TRP A 140 -2.40 -5.10 14.18
N PRO A 141 -3.41 -5.67 14.86
CA PRO A 141 -3.27 -6.99 15.49
C PRO A 141 -3.00 -8.12 14.49
N GLU A 142 -3.60 -8.05 13.30
CA GLU A 142 -3.38 -9.02 12.21
C GLU A 142 -1.98 -8.89 11.63
N ALA A 143 -1.49 -7.67 11.36
CA ALA A 143 -0.14 -7.42 10.85
C ALA A 143 0.93 -7.93 11.83
N ARG A 144 0.76 -7.68 13.14
CA ARG A 144 1.64 -8.27 14.17
C ARG A 144 1.64 -9.79 14.16
N LYS A 145 0.47 -10.40 13.95
CA LYS A 145 0.34 -11.86 13.81
C LYS A 145 1.04 -12.35 12.54
N MET A 146 0.84 -11.68 11.40
CA MET A 146 1.47 -12.00 10.12
C MET A 146 2.98 -11.95 10.25
N PHE A 147 3.52 -10.88 10.81
CA PHE A 147 4.96 -10.71 11.06
C PHE A 147 5.52 -11.90 11.86
N ARG A 148 4.96 -12.16 13.04
CA ARG A 148 5.40 -13.25 13.94
C ARG A 148 5.20 -14.66 13.36
N LYS A 149 4.28 -14.83 12.42
CA LYS A 149 3.92 -16.13 11.83
C LYS A 149 4.42 -16.28 10.38
N SER A 150 5.41 -15.49 9.99
CA SER A 150 6.06 -15.56 8.68
C SER A 150 7.58 -15.75 8.83
N PRO A 151 8.04 -16.93 9.29
CA PRO A 151 9.46 -17.18 9.53
C PRO A 151 10.33 -17.02 8.27
N TYR A 152 9.77 -17.21 7.09
CA TYR A 152 10.44 -16.96 5.81
C TYR A 152 10.86 -15.49 5.59
N LEU A 153 10.30 -14.55 6.36
CA LEU A 153 10.66 -13.13 6.34
C LEU A 153 11.76 -12.78 7.37
N GLU A 154 12.18 -13.71 8.23
CA GLU A 154 13.15 -13.45 9.30
C GLU A 154 14.55 -13.15 8.79
N ARG A 155 14.89 -13.61 7.57
CA ARG A 155 16.18 -13.34 6.93
C ARG A 155 16.35 -11.92 6.40
N PHE A 156 15.28 -11.12 6.35
CA PHE A 156 15.32 -9.78 5.78
C PHE A 156 15.49 -8.68 6.83
N PRO A 157 16.17 -7.57 6.47
CA PRO A 157 16.22 -6.39 7.32
C PRO A 157 14.83 -5.79 7.53
N VAL A 158 14.60 -5.28 8.73
CA VAL A 158 13.35 -4.64 9.15
C VAL A 158 13.55 -3.14 9.02
N LEU A 159 12.90 -2.53 8.03
CA LEU A 159 12.92 -1.08 7.87
C LEU A 159 11.99 -0.43 8.89
N ASN A 160 12.58 0.26 9.86
CA ASN A 160 11.86 1.02 10.86
C ASN A 160 11.74 2.49 10.43
N LEU A 161 10.51 2.97 10.29
CA LEU A 161 10.25 4.39 10.03
C LEU A 161 10.45 5.18 11.33
N GLN A 162 11.46 6.04 11.33
CA GLN A 162 11.89 6.81 12.50
C GLN A 162 10.91 7.94 12.84
N PRO A 163 10.83 8.36 14.12
CA PRO A 163 9.96 9.46 14.55
C PRO A 163 10.13 10.75 13.74
N GLU A 164 11.35 11.07 13.31
CA GLU A 164 11.64 12.26 12.50
C GLU A 164 11.03 12.15 11.10
N GLN A 165 11.09 10.98 10.48
CA GLN A 165 10.49 10.70 9.17
C GLN A 165 8.96 10.80 9.26
N ILE A 166 8.39 10.19 10.30
CA ILE A 166 6.96 10.24 10.65
C ILE A 166 6.50 11.69 10.88
N SER A 167 7.29 12.47 11.63
CA SER A 167 6.97 13.86 11.97
C SER A 167 6.98 14.75 10.72
N ARG A 168 8.02 14.64 9.87
CA ARG A 168 8.09 15.36 8.59
C ARG A 168 6.90 15.01 7.69
N TYR A 169 6.53 13.73 7.63
CA TYR A 169 5.38 13.27 6.86
C TYR A 169 4.05 13.87 7.38
N LYS A 170 3.82 13.82 8.69
CA LYS A 170 2.63 14.43 9.33
C LYS A 170 2.54 15.93 9.08
N LEU A 171 3.67 16.64 9.18
CA LEU A 171 3.74 18.09 8.91
C LEU A 171 3.36 18.39 7.46
N ARG A 172 3.85 17.61 6.49
CA ARG A 172 3.50 17.75 5.07
C ARG A 172 2.00 17.57 4.80
N ARG A 173 1.38 16.56 5.41
CA ARG A 173 -0.05 16.27 5.21
C ARG A 173 -1.00 17.00 6.13
N SER A 174 -0.49 17.79 7.09
CA SER A 174 -1.30 18.48 8.09
C SER A 174 -2.29 17.56 8.84
N LYS A 175 -1.93 16.27 9.01
CA LYS A 175 -2.77 15.27 9.68
C LYS A 175 -2.44 15.15 11.17
N ARG A 176 -3.48 14.97 11.99
CA ARG A 176 -3.39 14.78 13.46
C ARG A 176 -3.56 13.33 13.91
N ASP A 177 -3.72 12.38 12.99
CA ASP A 177 -3.95 10.98 13.35
C ASP A 177 -2.63 10.26 13.65
N ASP A 178 -2.69 9.27 14.55
CA ASP A 178 -1.52 8.55 15.05
C ASP A 178 -1.24 7.23 14.33
N HIS A 179 -2.18 6.79 13.48
CA HIS A 179 -2.03 5.54 12.72
C HIS A 179 -1.97 5.82 11.22
N PHE A 180 -0.94 5.30 10.58
CA PHE A 180 -0.75 5.37 9.13
C PHE A 180 -1.45 4.21 8.43
N CYS A 181 -2.11 4.50 7.31
CA CYS A 181 -2.57 3.47 6.39
C CYS A 181 -1.45 2.95 5.48
N THR A 182 -1.68 1.83 4.81
CA THR A 182 -0.66 1.13 3.98
C THR A 182 -0.05 2.03 2.91
N ALA A 183 -0.84 2.87 2.24
CA ALA A 183 -0.34 3.82 1.25
C ALA A 183 0.54 4.94 1.84
N GLU A 184 0.28 5.39 3.08
CA GLU A 184 1.13 6.38 3.76
C GLU A 184 2.50 5.78 4.11
N VAL A 185 2.49 4.54 4.61
CA VAL A 185 3.72 3.78 4.86
C VAL A 185 4.52 3.60 3.58
N ALA A 186 3.86 3.25 2.46
CA ALA A 186 4.51 3.11 1.16
C ALA A 186 5.12 4.42 0.66
N ALA A 187 4.42 5.55 0.78
CA ALA A 187 4.93 6.86 0.40
C ALA A 187 6.19 7.25 1.21
N MET A 188 6.19 6.99 2.52
CA MET A 188 7.38 7.19 3.35
C MET A 188 8.56 6.30 2.93
N CYS A 189 8.30 5.04 2.56
CA CYS A 189 9.35 4.13 2.07
C CYS A 189 9.95 4.60 0.74
N LEU A 190 9.11 5.06 -0.20
CA LEU A 190 9.55 5.63 -1.47
C LEU A 190 10.42 6.87 -1.25
N GLU A 191 10.02 7.75 -0.33
CA GLU A 191 10.81 8.94 0.03
C GLU A 191 12.20 8.56 0.57
N LEU A 192 12.28 7.51 1.41
CA LEU A 192 13.55 7.00 1.93
C LEU A 192 14.42 6.34 0.86
N ALA A 193 13.83 5.76 -0.17
CA ALA A 193 14.53 5.21 -1.32
C ALA A 193 14.91 6.25 -2.39
N ALA A 194 14.64 7.54 -2.15
CA ALA A 194 14.80 8.60 -3.14
C ALA A 194 13.93 8.44 -4.41
N ASP A 195 12.76 7.81 -4.27
CA ASP A 195 11.70 7.78 -5.28
C ASP A 195 10.72 8.95 -5.05
N GLN A 196 11.21 10.20 -5.00
CA GLN A 196 10.41 11.36 -4.58
C GLN A 196 9.16 11.58 -5.44
N GLN A 197 9.27 11.44 -6.77
CA GLN A 197 8.13 11.67 -7.66
C GLN A 197 7.01 10.66 -7.41
N ALA A 198 7.36 9.39 -7.20
CA ALA A 198 6.40 8.33 -6.89
C ALA A 198 5.79 8.49 -5.49
N ALA A 199 6.61 8.87 -4.50
CA ALA A 199 6.14 9.17 -3.15
C ALA A 199 5.09 10.30 -3.13
N GLN A 200 5.38 11.41 -3.82
CA GLN A 200 4.50 12.56 -3.91
C GLN A 200 3.22 12.26 -4.69
N ALA A 201 3.32 11.52 -5.80
CA ALA A 201 2.16 11.09 -6.57
C ALA A 201 1.23 10.17 -5.77
N LEU A 202 1.78 9.21 -5.02
CA LEU A 202 1.00 8.32 -4.15
C LEU A 202 0.31 9.09 -3.03
N ASP A 203 1.01 10.03 -2.38
CA ASP A 203 0.43 10.93 -1.38
C ASP A 203 -0.72 11.78 -1.96
N ALA A 204 -0.49 12.38 -3.14
CA ALA A 204 -1.48 13.20 -3.82
C ALA A 204 -2.73 12.39 -4.21
N TYR A 205 -2.52 11.18 -4.73
CA TYR A 205 -3.59 10.27 -5.12
C TYR A 205 -4.38 9.78 -3.90
N LEU A 206 -3.73 9.55 -2.76
CA LEU A 206 -4.41 9.18 -1.52
C LEU A 206 -5.27 10.33 -0.96
N ASP A 207 -4.85 11.59 -1.09
CA ASP A 207 -5.69 12.73 -0.70
C ASP A 207 -6.92 12.87 -1.61
N VAL A 208 -6.77 12.75 -2.93
CA VAL A 208 -7.92 12.73 -3.87
C VAL A 208 -8.83 11.54 -3.57
N PHE A 209 -8.29 10.34 -3.35
CA PHE A 209 -9.08 9.18 -2.91
C PHE A 209 -9.87 9.47 -1.63
N SER A 210 -9.25 10.10 -0.64
CA SER A 210 -9.90 10.46 0.62
C SER A 210 -11.03 11.47 0.41
N CYS A 211 -10.80 12.50 -0.41
CA CYS A 211 -11.81 13.48 -0.82
C CYS A 211 -13.01 12.78 -1.50
N HIS A 212 -12.76 12.00 -2.55
CA HIS A 212 -13.80 11.25 -3.26
C HIS A 212 -14.57 10.28 -2.36
N TYR A 213 -13.88 9.53 -1.50
CA TYR A 213 -14.51 8.57 -0.60
C TYR A 213 -15.36 9.25 0.47
N LEU A 214 -14.88 10.33 1.09
CA LEU A 214 -15.61 11.07 2.10
C LEU A 214 -16.79 11.83 1.50
N SER A 215 -16.62 12.48 0.36
CA SER A 215 -17.72 13.15 -0.35
C SER A 215 -18.80 12.15 -0.74
N ALA A 216 -18.44 10.94 -1.20
CA ALA A 216 -19.39 9.86 -1.45
C ALA A 216 -20.13 9.41 -0.19
N LYS A 217 -19.42 9.29 0.94
CA LYS A 217 -20.00 8.89 2.23
C LYS A 217 -20.98 9.93 2.77
N HIS A 218 -20.68 11.21 2.57
CA HIS A 218 -21.45 12.34 3.08
C HIS A 218 -22.41 12.95 2.05
N LYS A 219 -22.44 12.43 0.81
CA LYS A 219 -23.22 12.93 -0.32
C LYS A 219 -22.95 14.41 -0.63
N LEU A 220 -21.68 14.80 -0.56
CA LEU A 220 -21.21 16.13 -0.91
C LEU A 220 -20.89 16.20 -2.40
N ALA A 221 -20.97 17.38 -3.01
CA ALA A 221 -20.48 17.59 -4.37
C ALA A 221 -18.95 17.53 -4.38
N LEU A 222 -18.36 17.08 -5.50
CA LEU A 222 -16.93 17.14 -5.74
C LEU A 222 -16.56 18.47 -6.39
N ASP A 223 -15.51 19.10 -5.88
CA ASP A 223 -14.83 20.20 -6.54
C ASP A 223 -13.50 19.68 -7.11
N GLU A 224 -13.50 19.34 -8.39
CA GLU A 224 -12.33 18.86 -9.11
C GLU A 224 -11.28 19.95 -9.39
N GLN A 225 -11.57 21.20 -9.02
CA GLN A 225 -10.63 22.32 -9.12
C GLN A 225 -10.01 22.69 -7.77
N ASP A 226 -10.30 21.94 -6.70
CA ASP A 226 -9.73 22.20 -5.39
C ASP A 226 -8.20 21.97 -5.36
N ALA A 227 -7.56 22.42 -4.28
CA ALA A 227 -6.10 22.29 -4.13
C ALA A 227 -5.61 20.83 -4.14
N VAL A 228 -6.45 19.87 -3.74
CA VAL A 228 -6.10 18.46 -3.67
C VAL A 228 -6.02 17.85 -5.08
N HIS A 229 -6.96 18.19 -5.96
CA HIS A 229 -6.97 17.78 -7.36
C HIS A 229 -5.88 18.50 -8.18
N GLN A 230 -5.71 19.82 -7.99
CA GLN A 230 -4.65 20.59 -8.65
C GLN A 230 -3.25 20.02 -8.37
N ARG A 231 -2.99 19.61 -7.12
CA ARG A 231 -1.70 18.99 -6.76
C ARG A 231 -1.50 17.63 -7.44
N LEU A 232 -2.55 16.83 -7.60
CA LEU A 232 -2.44 15.54 -8.27
C LEU A 232 -2.26 15.69 -9.79
N GLN A 233 -2.81 16.75 -10.37
CA GLN A 233 -2.75 17.01 -11.81
C GLN A 233 -1.32 17.10 -12.37
N THR A 234 -0.32 17.43 -11.53
CA THR A 234 1.09 17.46 -11.94
C THR A 234 1.68 16.07 -12.21
N PHE A 235 0.95 15.00 -11.91
CA PHE A 235 1.38 13.61 -12.06
C PHE A 235 0.52 12.79 -13.04
N LEU A 236 -0.46 13.39 -13.70
CA LEU A 236 -1.32 12.71 -14.69
C LEU A 236 -0.64 12.62 -16.06
#